data_AF-A0A523HDN4-F1
#
_entry.id   AF-A0A523HDN4-F1
#
_cell.length_a   1.000
_cell.length_b   1.000
_cell.length_c   1.000
_cell.angle_alpha   90.00
_cell.angle_beta   90.00
_cell.angle_gamma   90.00
#
_symmetry.space_group_name_H-M   'P 1'
#
loop_
_entity.id
_entity.type
_entity.pdbx_description
1 polymer ?
#
loop_
_entity_poly.entity_id
_entity_poly.type
_entity_poly.pdbx_seq_one_letter_code
_entity_poly.pdbx_strand_id
1 'polypeptide(L)'
;MASQHILTIRESFMLLSLTFTICLTVVSCKAPPPGVSNMLQPMIRVGIVEQRQRVDFKIPDGASFQDKNGSPLVRSAKGGHWQVEVLNSQPARFEYRLSVGTPRDRYSAEEIVRYMDKRGLDAEIRKQKIEPEPRLRYAHKAVYHVLLKEKFQTEKQAKSHMAAIHDKTNSDVVAIPISAARGAMRFRNLDTGDRFDARDVVKLEATEVELAQVEVGSGFHWESSERRRYGGAIEFVVDASGGITVVNRLLLESYLRGVVPSEMPASFPHEALKAQAVTARVEAISKLGRRHPFEPFDLCDDVHCQVFSGISKLAAETDRAIQSTRGTFMVYRNQLSEAFYAGVCGGHTENNDNVWNMNATPYLRGVLDKHATRFRSTLADETKL
;
A
#
# COMPACT_ATOMS: atom_id res chain seq x y z
N MET A 1 26.37 -50.37 7.16
CA MET A 1 27.20 -49.35 7.84
C MET A 1 28.06 -48.67 6.78
N ALA A 2 28.12 -47.34 6.83
CA ALA A 2 29.03 -46.45 6.10
C ALA A 2 29.09 -46.61 4.56
N SER A 3 28.37 -45.74 3.85
CA SER A 3 28.79 -45.31 2.51
C SER A 3 28.69 -43.79 2.43
N GLN A 4 29.72 -43.21 1.83
CA GLN A 4 30.14 -41.82 1.89
C GLN A 4 29.12 -40.87 1.25
N HIS A 5 28.79 -39.79 1.96
CA HIS A 5 28.13 -38.64 1.38
C HIS A 5 29.15 -37.82 0.58
N ILE A 6 28.94 -37.77 -0.74
CA ILE A 6 29.63 -36.84 -1.63
C ILE A 6 29.04 -35.45 -1.40
N LEU A 7 29.82 -34.60 -0.74
CA LEU A 7 29.65 -33.15 -0.75
C LEU A 7 30.11 -32.63 -2.12
N THR A 8 29.18 -32.08 -2.90
CA THR A 8 29.53 -31.24 -4.04
C THR A 8 29.33 -29.78 -3.65
N ILE A 9 30.41 -29.17 -3.17
CA ILE A 9 30.59 -27.71 -3.09
C ILE A 9 31.32 -27.31 -4.39
N ARG A 10 30.75 -26.39 -5.17
CA ARG A 10 31.41 -25.57 -6.22
C ARG A 10 30.38 -24.53 -6.69
N GLU A 11 30.61 -23.22 -6.77
CA GLU A 11 31.86 -22.45 -6.82
C GLU A 11 31.72 -21.11 -6.07
N SER A 12 32.77 -20.72 -5.37
CA SER A 12 33.04 -19.35 -4.98
C SER A 12 33.93 -18.71 -6.05
N PHE A 13 33.48 -17.62 -6.68
CA PHE A 13 34.38 -16.72 -7.40
C PHE A 13 34.61 -15.48 -6.53
N MET A 14 35.81 -15.43 -5.94
CA MET A 14 36.38 -14.24 -5.36
C MET A 14 37.21 -13.58 -6.47
N LEU A 15 36.65 -12.55 -7.11
CA LEU A 15 37.39 -11.65 -8.00
C LEU A 15 37.52 -10.32 -7.27
N LEU A 16 38.74 -10.02 -6.82
CA LEU A 16 39.13 -8.70 -6.34
C LEU A 16 39.00 -7.71 -7.50
N SER A 17 37.89 -6.99 -7.53
CA SER A 17 37.71 -5.76 -8.30
C SER A 17 37.00 -4.79 -7.37
N LEU A 18 37.59 -3.61 -7.18
CA LEU A 18 37.09 -2.55 -6.31
C LEU A 18 35.85 -1.91 -6.95
N THR A 19 34.74 -2.64 -6.99
CA THR A 19 33.43 -2.14 -7.39
C THR A 19 32.51 -2.29 -6.20
N PHE A 20 31.96 -1.17 -5.71
CA PHE A 20 30.94 -1.09 -4.67
C PHE A 20 29.82 -2.09 -4.99
N THR A 21 29.90 -3.28 -4.40
CA THR A 21 28.84 -4.29 -4.52
C THR A 21 27.75 -3.84 -3.58
N ILE A 22 26.70 -3.24 -4.14
CA ILE A 22 25.47 -2.94 -3.41
C ILE A 22 24.89 -4.30 -3.01
N CYS A 23 25.17 -4.71 -1.77
CA CYS A 23 24.72 -5.97 -1.22
C CYS A 23 23.22 -5.85 -0.90
N LEU A 24 22.38 -6.01 -1.92
CA LEU A 24 20.95 -6.26 -1.73
C LEU A 24 20.81 -7.72 -1.31
N THR A 25 20.86 -7.97 -0.01
CA THR A 25 20.60 -9.30 0.53
C THR A 25 19.10 -9.59 0.45
N VAL A 26 18.72 -10.51 -0.44
CA VAL A 26 17.43 -11.20 -0.33
C VAL A 26 17.53 -12.13 0.87
N VAL A 27 16.94 -11.73 1.99
CA VAL A 27 16.89 -12.58 3.18
C VAL A 27 15.64 -13.44 3.06
N SER A 28 15.83 -14.73 2.77
CA SER A 28 14.79 -15.72 2.99
C SER A 28 14.70 -16.00 4.50
N CYS A 29 13.67 -15.48 5.16
CA CYS A 29 13.23 -16.10 6.41
C CYS A 29 12.64 -17.45 6.00
N LYS A 30 13.37 -18.56 6.26
CA LYS A 30 12.91 -19.92 5.98
C LYS A 30 11.43 -20.05 6.35
N ALA A 31 10.60 -20.43 5.39
CA ALA A 31 9.20 -20.74 5.64
C ALA A 31 9.12 -21.82 6.75
N PRO A 32 8.24 -21.64 7.75
CA PRO A 32 8.01 -22.69 8.72
C PRO A 32 7.40 -23.93 8.03
N PRO A 33 7.60 -25.13 8.60
CA PRO A 33 7.13 -26.38 8.01
C PRO A 33 5.60 -26.37 7.80
N PRO A 34 5.09 -27.13 6.80
CA PRO A 34 3.65 -27.25 6.55
C PRO A 34 2.96 -27.78 7.81
N GLY A 35 1.93 -27.06 8.28
CA GLY A 35 1.17 -27.42 9.49
C GLY A 35 1.16 -26.36 10.59
N VAL A 36 1.97 -25.29 10.50
CA VAL A 36 1.84 -24.15 11.43
C VAL A 36 0.71 -23.22 10.96
N SER A 37 -0.49 -23.47 11.48
CA SER A 37 -1.68 -22.66 11.28
C SER A 37 -1.45 -21.23 11.79
N ASN A 38 -1.81 -20.23 10.98
CA ASN A 38 -1.87 -18.81 11.35
C ASN A 38 -0.64 -18.22 12.09
N MET A 39 0.58 -18.48 11.61
CA MET A 39 1.73 -17.64 12.00
C MET A 39 1.57 -16.23 11.44
N LEU A 40 1.25 -15.32 12.35
CA LEU A 40 1.71 -13.94 12.44
C LEU A 40 1.89 -13.21 11.09
N GLN A 41 0.80 -12.92 10.38
CA GLN A 41 0.82 -12.07 9.18
C GLN A 41 0.36 -10.65 9.52
N PRO A 42 1.02 -9.59 9.01
CA PRO A 42 0.53 -8.23 9.17
C PRO A 42 -0.88 -8.10 8.62
N MET A 43 -1.71 -7.38 9.36
CA MET A 43 -2.99 -6.90 8.83
C MET A 43 -2.75 -5.70 7.92
N ILE A 44 -3.40 -5.69 6.76
CA ILE A 44 -3.42 -4.59 5.80
C ILE A 44 -4.85 -4.06 5.71
N ARG A 45 -4.99 -2.73 5.68
CA ARG A 45 -6.26 -2.06 5.41
C ARG A 45 -6.16 -1.31 4.09
N VAL A 46 -6.98 -1.69 3.12
CA VAL A 46 -6.97 -1.11 1.78
C VAL A 46 -8.23 -0.26 1.59
N GLY A 47 -8.10 1.03 1.29
CA GLY A 47 -9.20 1.88 0.83
C GLY A 47 -9.64 1.46 -0.57
N ILE A 48 -10.94 1.26 -0.76
CA ILE A 48 -11.52 0.70 -2.01
C ILE A 48 -12.49 1.68 -2.68
N VAL A 49 -13.36 2.29 -1.88
CA VAL A 49 -14.34 3.28 -2.32
C VAL A 49 -14.22 4.41 -1.32
N GLU A 50 -14.09 5.64 -1.80
CA GLU A 50 -13.84 6.79 -0.95
C GLU A 50 -14.88 7.89 -1.18
N GLN A 51 -15.17 8.70 -0.15
CA GLN A 51 -15.95 9.94 -0.24
C GLN A 51 -17.37 9.79 -0.82
N ARG A 52 -17.99 8.61 -0.70
CA ARG A 52 -19.33 8.36 -1.27
C ARG A 52 -20.45 8.70 -0.30
N GLN A 53 -21.54 9.27 -0.79
CA GLN A 53 -22.75 9.43 0.04
C GLN A 53 -23.53 8.13 0.22
N ARG A 54 -23.36 7.18 -0.71
CA ARG A 54 -24.03 5.89 -0.71
C ARG A 54 -23.13 4.83 -1.35
N VAL A 55 -23.18 3.61 -0.80
CA VAL A 55 -22.52 2.43 -1.36
C VAL A 55 -23.50 1.26 -1.39
N ASP A 56 -23.62 0.62 -2.54
CA ASP A 56 -24.41 -0.60 -2.72
C ASP A 56 -23.48 -1.82 -2.76
N PHE A 57 -23.84 -2.87 -2.03
CA PHE A 57 -23.05 -4.09 -1.89
C PHE A 57 -23.92 -5.33 -1.72
N LYS A 58 -23.34 -6.51 -1.92
CA LYS A 58 -24.02 -7.79 -1.74
C LYS A 58 -23.22 -8.67 -0.79
N ILE A 59 -23.94 -9.35 0.10
CA ILE A 59 -23.35 -10.27 1.10
C ILE A 59 -24.04 -11.64 1.03
N PRO A 60 -23.33 -12.74 1.38
CA PRO A 60 -23.92 -14.05 1.56
C PRO A 60 -24.71 -14.14 2.88
N ASP A 61 -25.49 -15.20 3.02
CA ASP A 61 -26.12 -15.54 4.31
C ASP A 61 -25.06 -15.80 5.39
N GLY A 62 -25.41 -15.47 6.63
CA GLY A 62 -24.53 -15.70 7.79
C GLY A 62 -23.46 -14.63 7.99
N ALA A 63 -23.50 -13.55 7.22
CA ALA A 63 -22.67 -12.37 7.46
C ALA A 63 -23.00 -11.71 8.81
N SER A 64 -22.01 -11.09 9.44
CA SER A 64 -22.16 -10.40 10.73
C SER A 64 -21.73 -8.95 10.62
N PHE A 65 -22.56 -8.03 11.11
CA PHE A 65 -22.19 -6.63 11.31
C PHE A 65 -21.77 -6.43 12.76
N GLN A 66 -20.64 -5.78 12.98
CA GLN A 66 -20.04 -5.52 14.28
C GLN A 66 -19.64 -4.04 14.41
N ASP A 67 -19.58 -3.55 15.64
CA ASP A 67 -19.02 -2.23 15.93
C ASP A 67 -17.49 -2.25 15.83
N LYS A 68 -16.86 -1.08 16.02
CA LYS A 68 -15.40 -0.96 16.02
C LYS A 68 -14.68 -1.86 17.04
N ASN A 69 -15.34 -2.25 18.11
CA ASN A 69 -14.81 -3.11 19.19
C ASN A 69 -15.09 -4.61 18.95
N GLY A 70 -15.82 -4.97 17.89
CA GLY A 70 -16.21 -6.34 17.59
C GLY A 70 -17.52 -6.78 18.24
N SER A 71 -18.26 -5.88 18.90
CA SER A 71 -19.58 -6.22 19.45
C SER A 71 -20.58 -6.35 18.30
N PRO A 72 -21.42 -7.39 18.27
CA PRO A 72 -22.37 -7.59 17.18
C PRO A 72 -23.43 -6.48 17.16
N LEU A 73 -23.55 -5.78 16.02
CA LEU A 73 -24.66 -4.88 15.70
C LEU A 73 -25.83 -5.66 15.12
N VAL A 74 -25.54 -6.66 14.29
CA VAL A 74 -26.48 -7.64 13.76
C VAL A 74 -25.81 -9.01 13.83
N ARG A 75 -26.38 -9.93 14.64
CA ARG A 75 -25.77 -11.25 14.92
C ARG A 75 -25.66 -12.16 13.71
N SER A 76 -26.64 -12.12 12.81
CA SER A 76 -26.65 -12.87 11.55
C SER A 76 -27.55 -12.12 10.57
N ALA A 77 -26.94 -11.49 9.59
CA ALA A 77 -27.67 -10.84 8.51
C ALA A 77 -28.15 -11.90 7.51
N LYS A 78 -29.38 -11.74 7.03
CA LYS A 78 -29.77 -12.37 5.76
C LYS A 78 -28.90 -11.80 4.66
N GLY A 79 -28.46 -12.67 3.76
CA GLY A 79 -27.74 -12.29 2.57
C GLY A 79 -28.56 -11.39 1.65
N GLY A 80 -28.00 -11.14 0.47
CA GLY A 80 -28.67 -10.35 -0.56
C GLY A 80 -28.10 -8.94 -0.69
N HIS A 81 -28.92 -8.05 -1.23
CA HIS A 81 -28.54 -6.70 -1.61
C HIS A 81 -28.65 -5.75 -0.42
N TRP A 82 -27.54 -5.10 -0.10
CA TRP A 82 -27.44 -4.11 0.96
C TRP A 82 -26.99 -2.77 0.42
N GLN A 83 -27.38 -1.74 1.16
CA GLN A 83 -27.02 -0.37 0.91
C GLN A 83 -26.61 0.29 2.21
N VAL A 84 -25.58 1.11 2.14
CA VAL A 84 -25.22 2.05 3.19
C VAL A 84 -25.30 3.48 2.66
N GLU A 85 -25.89 4.38 3.44
CA GLU A 85 -25.96 5.81 3.14
C GLU A 85 -25.51 6.64 4.35
N VAL A 86 -24.91 7.81 4.09
CA VAL A 86 -24.57 8.77 5.14
C VAL A 86 -25.82 9.53 5.58
N LEU A 87 -25.98 9.66 6.90
CA LEU A 87 -26.97 10.50 7.54
C LEU A 87 -26.29 11.65 8.29
N ASN A 88 -26.69 12.89 7.98
CA ASN A 88 -26.34 14.10 8.71
C ASN A 88 -24.84 14.19 9.06
N SER A 89 -23.96 14.14 8.04
CA SER A 89 -22.52 14.25 8.26
C SER A 89 -22.04 15.69 8.37
N GLN A 90 -20.94 15.84 9.10
CA GLN A 90 -20.13 17.04 9.17
C GLN A 90 -18.71 16.65 8.77
N PRO A 91 -18.17 17.20 7.68
CA PRO A 91 -16.79 16.93 7.25
C PRO A 91 -15.78 17.31 8.33
N ALA A 92 -14.62 16.65 8.29
CA ALA A 92 -13.46 17.08 9.04
C ALA A 92 -13.02 18.48 8.59
N ARG A 93 -12.42 19.23 9.52
CA ARG A 93 -11.71 20.45 9.17
C ARG A 93 -10.23 20.12 9.11
N PHE A 94 -9.55 20.74 8.16
CA PHE A 94 -8.14 20.53 7.92
C PHE A 94 -7.35 21.83 8.07
N GLU A 95 -6.13 21.70 8.55
CA GLU A 95 -5.05 22.64 8.25
C GLU A 95 -4.15 22.02 7.18
N TYR A 96 -3.65 22.83 6.26
CA TYR A 96 -2.72 22.39 5.22
C TYR A 96 -1.32 22.84 5.59
N ARG A 97 -0.35 21.97 5.39
CA ARG A 97 1.08 22.23 5.67
C ARG A 97 1.95 21.68 4.56
N LEU A 98 3.21 22.08 4.56
CA LEU A 98 4.21 21.56 3.62
C LEU A 98 5.06 20.50 4.32
N SER A 99 5.07 19.29 3.79
CA SER A 99 5.99 18.23 4.20
C SER A 99 7.27 18.33 3.40
N VAL A 100 8.40 18.25 4.10
CA VAL A 100 9.76 18.32 3.53
C VAL A 100 10.52 17.01 3.70
N GLY A 101 9.84 15.96 4.16
CA GLY A 101 10.42 14.62 4.28
C GLY A 101 9.68 13.71 5.26
N THR A 102 9.81 12.40 5.02
CA THR A 102 9.22 11.34 5.85
C THR A 102 10.23 10.25 6.24
N PRO A 103 11.37 10.57 6.89
CA PRO A 103 12.37 9.58 7.27
C PRO A 103 11.84 8.55 8.29
N ARG A 104 12.55 7.42 8.36
CA ARG A 104 12.18 6.25 9.19
C ARG A 104 12.84 6.27 10.58
N ASP A 105 13.76 7.19 10.80
CA ASP A 105 14.45 7.39 12.06
C ASP A 105 14.53 8.88 12.43
N ARG A 106 14.75 9.12 13.72
CA ARG A 106 14.77 10.45 14.30
C ARG A 106 16.00 11.26 13.85
N TYR A 107 17.14 10.60 13.66
CA TYR A 107 18.38 11.29 13.32
C TYR A 107 18.29 11.92 11.93
N SER A 108 17.81 11.17 10.93
CA SER A 108 17.56 11.72 9.60
C SER A 108 16.47 12.80 9.60
N ALA A 109 15.45 12.70 10.46
CA ALA A 109 14.47 13.77 10.64
C ALA A 109 15.12 15.07 11.15
N GLU A 110 16.01 14.98 12.13
CA GLU A 110 16.76 16.11 12.68
C GLU A 110 17.78 16.68 11.68
N GLU A 111 18.31 15.87 10.76
CA GLU A 111 19.12 16.37 9.64
C GLU A 111 18.30 17.20 8.65
N ILE A 112 17.08 16.76 8.31
CA ILE A 112 16.18 17.52 7.42
C ILE A 112 15.81 18.86 8.07
N VAL A 113 15.46 18.87 9.37
CA VAL A 113 15.18 20.13 10.09
C VAL A 113 16.37 21.09 10.00
N ARG A 114 17.59 20.63 10.34
CA ARG A 114 18.81 21.45 10.23
C ARG A 114 19.08 21.94 8.81
N TYR A 115 18.73 21.14 7.81
CA TYR A 115 18.88 21.51 6.40
C TYR A 115 17.89 22.61 5.97
N MET A 116 16.67 22.60 6.52
CA MET A 116 15.65 23.63 6.31
C MET A 116 15.97 24.92 7.08
N ASP A 117 16.46 24.83 8.32
CA ASP A 117 16.88 25.99 9.11
C ASP A 117 17.95 26.81 8.38
N LYS A 118 18.93 26.13 7.75
CA LYS A 118 19.97 26.78 6.92
C LYS A 118 19.43 27.53 5.70
N ARG A 119 18.19 27.27 5.29
CA ARG A 119 17.48 27.91 4.17
C ARG A 119 16.46 28.94 4.65
N GLY A 120 16.42 29.20 5.95
CA GLY A 120 15.47 30.12 6.57
C GLY A 120 14.03 29.58 6.59
N LEU A 121 13.86 28.26 6.63
CA LEU A 121 12.57 27.59 6.72
C LEU A 121 12.49 26.85 8.06
N ASP A 122 11.51 27.21 8.91
CA ASP A 122 11.34 26.59 10.23
C ASP A 122 10.51 25.31 10.10
N ALA A 123 11.07 24.19 10.56
CA ALA A 123 10.45 22.87 10.45
C ALA A 123 10.32 22.16 11.80
N GLU A 124 9.31 21.31 11.93
CA GLU A 124 9.10 20.47 13.12
C GLU A 124 8.91 19.00 12.75
N ILE A 125 9.14 18.12 13.73
CA ILE A 125 9.08 16.68 13.56
C ILE A 125 7.83 16.12 14.26
N ARG A 126 6.98 15.43 13.52
CA ARG A 126 5.86 14.65 14.04
C ARG A 126 6.12 13.16 13.88
N LYS A 127 6.32 12.46 15.00
CA LYS A 127 6.49 11.00 15.01
C LYS A 127 5.14 10.30 14.92
N GLN A 128 4.99 9.42 13.95
CA GLN A 128 3.90 8.46 13.84
C GLN A 128 4.44 7.05 14.11
N LYS A 129 3.89 6.35 15.10
CA LYS A 129 4.29 4.97 15.40
C LYS A 129 3.66 4.04 14.36
N ILE A 130 4.46 3.15 13.77
CA ILE A 130 4.04 2.13 12.81
C ILE A 130 4.54 0.80 13.34
N GLU A 131 3.64 -0.01 13.87
CA GLU A 131 3.98 -1.37 14.26
C GLU A 131 2.96 -2.27 13.58
N PRO A 132 3.26 -2.83 12.40
CA PRO A 132 2.41 -3.88 11.86
C PRO A 132 2.34 -4.98 12.92
N GLU A 133 1.12 -5.33 13.31
CA GLU A 133 0.91 -6.48 14.15
C GLU A 133 0.68 -7.67 13.25
N PRO A 134 1.57 -8.66 13.31
CA PRO A 134 2.70 -8.82 14.22
C PRO A 134 4.00 -8.24 13.69
N ARG A 135 4.89 -7.93 14.64
CA ARG A 135 6.11 -7.19 14.41
C ARG A 135 7.05 -7.91 13.44
N LEU A 136 7.39 -7.24 12.36
CA LEU A 136 8.41 -7.68 11.41
C LEU A 136 9.78 -7.09 11.78
N ARG A 137 10.83 -7.93 11.76
CA ARG A 137 12.19 -7.56 12.20
C ARG A 137 12.76 -6.34 11.48
N TYR A 138 12.53 -6.22 10.18
CA TYR A 138 13.11 -5.20 9.30
C TYR A 138 12.15 -4.07 8.95
N ALA A 139 10.89 -4.14 9.42
CA ALA A 139 9.93 -3.06 9.23
C ALA A 139 10.29 -1.87 10.14
N HIS A 140 10.08 -0.66 9.62
CA HIS A 140 10.22 0.55 10.44
C HIS A 140 9.16 0.53 11.55
N LYS A 141 9.55 1.07 12.72
CA LYS A 141 8.67 1.14 13.91
C LYS A 141 7.92 2.47 14.00
N ALA A 142 8.32 3.42 13.17
CA ALA A 142 7.79 4.76 13.13
C ALA A 142 8.16 5.42 11.80
N VAL A 143 7.37 6.42 11.44
CA VAL A 143 7.65 7.40 10.40
C VAL A 143 7.73 8.76 11.09
N TYR A 144 8.68 9.59 10.66
CA TYR A 144 8.85 10.94 11.18
C TYR A 144 8.48 11.92 10.07
N HIS A 145 7.33 12.57 10.20
CA HIS A 145 6.90 13.60 9.26
C HIS A 145 7.58 14.91 9.62
N VAL A 146 8.40 15.44 8.71
CA VAL A 146 9.03 16.76 8.88
C VAL A 146 8.18 17.78 8.13
N LEU A 147 7.65 18.76 8.87
CA LEU A 147 6.63 19.70 8.39
C LEU A 147 7.10 21.14 8.61
N LEU A 148 6.98 22.00 7.61
CA LEU A 148 7.20 23.44 7.77
C LEU A 148 6.15 24.04 8.69
N LYS A 149 6.54 24.90 9.64
CA LYS A 149 5.68 25.45 10.71
C LYS A 149 4.52 26.31 10.20
N GLU A 150 4.65 26.86 9.00
CA GLU A 150 3.58 27.59 8.33
C GLU A 150 2.34 26.71 8.18
N LYS A 151 1.17 27.33 8.38
CA LYS A 151 -0.14 26.70 8.31
C LYS A 151 -1.02 27.45 7.32
N PHE A 152 -1.75 26.71 6.52
CA PHE A 152 -2.64 27.25 5.50
C PHE A 152 -4.06 26.74 5.75
N GLN A 153 -5.06 27.57 5.45
CA GLN A 153 -6.46 27.19 5.61
C GLN A 153 -6.99 26.40 4.41
N THR A 154 -6.33 26.52 3.26
CA THR A 154 -6.72 25.86 2.01
C THR A 154 -5.52 25.26 1.30
N GLU A 155 -5.76 24.18 0.56
CA GLU A 155 -4.73 23.55 -0.27
C GLU A 155 -4.15 24.53 -1.30
N LYS A 156 -4.99 25.40 -1.86
CA LYS A 156 -4.57 26.43 -2.83
C LYS A 156 -3.53 27.37 -2.23
N GLN A 157 -3.73 27.85 -1.00
CA GLN A 157 -2.76 28.69 -0.30
C GLN A 157 -1.43 27.94 -0.07
N ALA A 158 -1.51 26.68 0.34
CA ALA A 158 -0.32 25.86 0.55
C ALA A 158 0.45 25.65 -0.76
N LYS A 159 -0.25 25.31 -1.86
CA LYS A 159 0.35 25.15 -3.21
C LYS A 159 0.99 26.45 -3.72
N SER A 160 0.34 27.60 -3.50
CA SER A 160 0.92 28.90 -3.86
C SER A 160 2.20 29.20 -3.08
N HIS A 161 2.22 28.91 -1.78
CA HIS A 161 3.42 29.10 -0.96
C HIS A 161 4.54 28.11 -1.35
N MET A 162 4.19 26.84 -1.57
CA MET A 162 5.09 25.80 -2.06
C MET A 162 5.80 26.23 -3.36
N ALA A 163 5.05 26.76 -4.32
CA ALA A 163 5.62 27.28 -5.56
C ALA A 163 6.57 28.47 -5.33
N ALA A 164 6.29 29.32 -4.32
CA ALA A 164 7.13 30.47 -3.99
C ALA A 164 8.46 30.09 -3.33
N ILE A 165 8.58 28.88 -2.76
CA ILE A 165 9.80 28.39 -2.07
C ILE A 165 10.43 27.18 -2.76
N HIS A 166 10.03 26.87 -3.99
CA HIS A 166 10.46 25.66 -4.73
C HIS A 166 11.98 25.60 -4.96
N ASP A 167 12.65 26.75 -5.00
CA ASP A 167 14.10 26.89 -5.11
C ASP A 167 14.82 26.49 -3.82
N LYS A 168 14.13 26.59 -2.68
CA LYS A 168 14.68 26.27 -1.35
C LYS A 168 14.40 24.82 -0.96
N THR A 169 13.23 24.30 -1.30
CA THR A 169 12.79 22.99 -0.86
C THR A 169 11.97 22.29 -1.93
N ASN A 170 12.07 20.97 -1.94
CA ASN A 170 11.14 20.12 -2.65
C ASN A 170 10.17 19.56 -1.61
N SER A 171 8.96 20.11 -1.56
CA SER A 171 7.96 19.83 -0.52
C SER A 171 6.63 19.40 -1.12
N ASP A 172 5.86 18.63 -0.37
CA ASP A 172 4.51 18.21 -0.73
C ASP A 172 3.46 18.87 0.18
N VAL A 173 2.28 19.17 -0.35
CA VAL A 173 1.16 19.64 0.47
C VAL A 173 0.53 18.47 1.20
N VAL A 174 0.37 18.59 2.52
CA VAL A 174 -0.31 17.61 3.36
C VAL A 174 -1.50 18.25 4.07
N ALA A 175 -2.64 17.56 4.06
CA ALA A 175 -3.83 17.92 4.81
C ALA A 175 -3.78 17.25 6.19
N ILE A 176 -3.88 18.03 7.27
CA ILE A 176 -3.85 17.56 8.64
C ILE A 176 -5.20 17.83 9.27
N PRO A 177 -5.93 16.79 9.73
CA PRO A 177 -7.23 17.00 10.37
C PRO A 177 -7.05 17.72 11.72
N ILE A 178 -7.75 18.84 11.88
CA ILE A 178 -7.86 19.61 13.14
C ILE A 178 -9.18 19.34 13.86
N SER A 179 -10.14 18.70 13.20
CA SER A 179 -11.33 18.12 13.82
C SER A 179 -11.70 16.82 13.11
N ALA A 180 -12.21 15.84 13.86
CA ALA A 180 -12.73 14.62 13.25
C ALA A 180 -14.03 14.90 12.47
N ALA A 181 -14.24 14.16 11.39
CA ALA A 181 -15.55 14.07 10.76
C ALA A 181 -16.55 13.41 11.71
N ARG A 182 -17.83 13.73 11.53
CA ARG A 182 -18.95 13.12 12.27
C ARG A 182 -20.03 12.74 11.29
N GLY A 183 -20.77 11.69 11.58
CA GLY A 183 -21.92 11.28 10.79
C GLY A 183 -22.51 10.00 11.35
N ALA A 184 -23.73 9.68 10.94
CA ALA A 184 -24.26 8.34 11.08
C ALA A 184 -24.31 7.68 9.70
N MET A 185 -24.28 6.35 9.68
CA MET A 185 -24.49 5.53 8.50
C MET A 185 -25.76 4.71 8.72
N ARG A 186 -26.62 4.65 7.71
CA ARG A 186 -27.79 3.76 7.70
C ARG A 186 -27.54 2.61 6.76
N PHE A 187 -27.65 1.41 7.29
CA PHE A 187 -27.58 0.17 6.53
C PHE A 187 -29.00 -0.34 6.28
N ARG A 188 -29.28 -0.75 5.05
CA ARG A 188 -30.56 -1.32 4.65
C ARG A 188 -30.35 -2.56 3.78
N ASN A 189 -31.00 -3.65 4.13
CA ASN A 189 -31.19 -4.78 3.23
C ASN A 189 -32.35 -4.43 2.28
N LEU A 190 -32.06 -4.35 0.99
CA LEU A 190 -33.02 -3.99 -0.06
C LEU A 190 -33.99 -5.13 -0.38
N ASP A 191 -33.63 -6.37 -0.05
CA ASP A 191 -34.43 -7.56 -0.33
C ASP A 191 -35.44 -7.84 0.81
N THR A 192 -35.04 -7.59 2.06
CA THR A 192 -35.87 -7.87 3.24
C THR A 192 -36.49 -6.63 3.89
N GLY A 193 -35.92 -5.45 3.65
CA GLY A 193 -36.29 -4.20 4.32
C GLY A 193 -35.66 -3.99 5.70
N ASP A 194 -34.84 -4.94 6.18
CA ASP A 194 -34.12 -4.81 7.45
C ASP A 194 -33.20 -3.58 7.43
N ARG A 195 -33.06 -2.90 8.57
CA ARG A 195 -32.20 -1.72 8.67
C ARG A 195 -31.65 -1.48 10.06
N PHE A 196 -30.48 -0.85 10.13
CA PHE A 196 -29.91 -0.35 11.36
C PHE A 196 -29.04 0.89 11.08
N ASP A 197 -28.85 1.72 12.11
CA ASP A 197 -28.02 2.91 12.03
C ASP A 197 -26.78 2.75 12.93
N ALA A 198 -25.63 3.27 12.51
CA ALA A 198 -24.39 3.27 13.29
C ALA A 198 -23.71 4.64 13.20
N ARG A 199 -23.06 5.08 14.28
CA ARG A 199 -22.33 6.38 14.33
C ARG A 199 -20.81 6.25 14.27
N ASP A 200 -20.32 5.02 14.38
CA ASP A 200 -18.91 4.67 14.38
C ASP A 200 -18.63 3.73 13.19
N VAL A 201 -17.38 3.29 13.06
CA VAL A 201 -16.97 2.24 12.12
C VAL A 201 -17.86 1.01 12.28
N VAL A 202 -18.37 0.52 11.15
CA VAL A 202 -19.08 -0.76 11.07
C VAL A 202 -18.18 -1.77 10.37
N LYS A 203 -17.92 -2.88 11.05
CA LYS A 203 -17.18 -4.03 10.51
C LYS A 203 -18.16 -5.08 10.01
N LEU A 204 -18.00 -5.50 8.77
CA LEU A 204 -18.75 -6.55 8.12
C LEU A 204 -17.81 -7.75 7.93
N GLU A 205 -18.13 -8.85 8.63
CA GLU A 205 -17.49 -10.14 8.46
C GLU A 205 -18.37 -11.03 7.59
N ALA A 206 -17.84 -11.47 6.46
CA ALA A 206 -18.50 -12.38 5.52
C ALA A 206 -17.44 -13.20 4.76
N THR A 207 -17.85 -14.31 4.15
CA THR A 207 -16.94 -15.10 3.31
C THR A 207 -16.56 -14.38 2.02
N GLU A 208 -17.48 -13.58 1.47
CA GLU A 208 -17.30 -12.75 0.30
C GLU A 208 -18.21 -11.52 0.42
N VAL A 209 -17.76 -10.36 -0.06
CA VAL A 209 -18.58 -9.16 -0.23
C VAL A 209 -18.37 -8.64 -1.65
N GLU A 210 -19.45 -8.45 -2.40
CA GLU A 210 -19.41 -7.80 -3.71
C GLU A 210 -19.78 -6.32 -3.57
N LEU A 211 -18.90 -5.41 -4.00
CA LEU A 211 -19.20 -3.99 -4.14
C LEU A 211 -19.61 -3.70 -5.57
N ALA A 212 -20.69 -2.93 -5.76
CA ALA A 212 -21.31 -2.78 -7.07
C ALA A 212 -20.60 -1.78 -8.02
N GLN A 213 -19.98 -0.73 -7.47
CA GLN A 213 -19.44 0.41 -8.23
C GLN A 213 -18.07 0.83 -7.66
N VAL A 214 -17.05 0.01 -7.90
CA VAL A 214 -15.68 0.35 -7.52
C VAL A 214 -15.02 1.08 -8.69
N GLU A 215 -14.45 2.25 -8.43
CA GLU A 215 -13.74 3.05 -9.44
C GLU A 215 -12.39 2.41 -9.76
N VAL A 216 -11.98 2.50 -11.02
CA VAL A 216 -10.73 1.91 -11.51
C VAL A 216 -10.02 2.91 -12.41
N GLY A 217 -8.74 3.15 -12.13
CA GLY A 217 -7.91 4.09 -12.90
C GLY A 217 -8.39 5.52 -12.74
N SER A 218 -8.64 5.96 -11.51
CA SER A 218 -9.14 7.31 -11.24
C SER A 218 -8.16 8.36 -11.77
N GLY A 219 -8.65 9.31 -12.56
CA GLY A 219 -7.80 10.34 -13.18
C GLY A 219 -7.01 9.89 -14.42
N PHE A 220 -7.25 8.68 -14.93
CA PHE A 220 -6.71 8.20 -16.21
C PHE A 220 -7.79 8.21 -17.31
N HIS A 221 -7.36 8.19 -18.58
CA HIS A 221 -8.31 8.21 -19.71
C HIS A 221 -9.15 6.93 -19.87
N TRP A 222 -8.81 5.87 -19.13
CA TRP A 222 -9.55 4.61 -19.07
C TRP A 222 -10.35 4.45 -17.77
N GLU A 223 -10.61 5.56 -17.05
CA GLU A 223 -11.42 5.56 -15.83
C GLU A 223 -12.77 4.87 -16.07
N SER A 224 -13.08 3.90 -15.20
CA SER A 224 -14.32 3.13 -15.27
C SER A 224 -14.80 2.72 -13.88
N SER A 225 -15.99 2.11 -13.81
CA SER A 225 -16.46 1.46 -12.59
C SER A 225 -16.80 0.01 -12.87
N GLU A 226 -16.46 -0.86 -11.94
CA GLU A 226 -16.72 -2.30 -12.06
C GLU A 226 -17.25 -2.89 -10.75
N ARG A 227 -17.86 -4.08 -10.85
CA ARG A 227 -18.21 -4.90 -9.69
C ARG A 227 -16.97 -5.65 -9.24
N ARG A 228 -16.64 -5.57 -7.95
CA ARG A 228 -15.51 -6.30 -7.36
C ARG A 228 -15.93 -7.11 -6.16
N ARG A 229 -15.34 -8.29 -6.02
CA ARG A 229 -15.53 -9.20 -4.90
C ARG A 229 -14.33 -9.14 -3.97
N TYR A 230 -14.59 -9.16 -2.67
CA TYR A 230 -13.59 -9.06 -1.62
C TYR A 230 -13.77 -10.17 -0.60
N GLY A 231 -12.66 -10.75 -0.16
CA GLY A 231 -12.59 -11.59 1.03
C GLY A 231 -12.07 -10.80 2.23
N GLY A 232 -12.01 -11.44 3.39
CA GLY A 232 -11.64 -10.76 4.64
C GLY A 232 -12.78 -9.89 5.17
N ALA A 233 -12.46 -8.96 6.07
CA ALA A 233 -13.45 -8.06 6.64
C ALA A 233 -13.57 -6.79 5.79
N ILE A 234 -14.78 -6.22 5.75
CA ILE A 234 -15.04 -4.89 5.17
C ILE A 234 -15.38 -3.93 6.31
N GLU A 235 -14.75 -2.77 6.33
CA GLU A 235 -15.05 -1.70 7.28
C GLU A 235 -15.68 -0.53 6.53
N PHE A 236 -16.82 -0.06 7.01
CA PHE A 236 -17.46 1.16 6.54
C PHE A 236 -17.15 2.27 7.53
N VAL A 237 -16.62 3.39 7.04
CA VAL A 237 -16.17 4.51 7.86
C VAL A 237 -16.70 5.81 7.28
N VAL A 238 -17.21 6.71 8.13
CA VAL A 238 -17.40 8.11 7.73
C VAL A 238 -16.02 8.77 7.70
N ASP A 239 -15.52 9.04 6.51
CA ASP A 239 -14.19 9.61 6.31
C ASP A 239 -14.17 11.13 6.52
N ALA A 240 -13.00 11.71 6.34
CA ALA A 240 -12.75 13.11 6.61
C ALA A 240 -13.52 14.07 5.66
N SER A 241 -14.01 13.61 4.50
CA SER A 241 -14.94 14.36 3.64
C SER A 241 -16.37 14.40 4.19
N GLY A 242 -16.69 13.57 5.19
CA GLY A 242 -18.06 13.33 5.64
C GLY A 242 -18.83 12.35 4.75
N GLY A 243 -18.18 11.74 3.76
CA GLY A 243 -18.68 10.60 2.99
C GLY A 243 -18.30 9.25 3.62
N ILE A 244 -18.69 8.16 2.97
CA ILE A 244 -18.33 6.78 3.29
C ILE A 244 -17.05 6.43 2.55
N THR A 245 -16.07 5.96 3.31
CA THR A 245 -14.97 5.15 2.81
C THR A 245 -15.20 3.68 3.17
N VAL A 246 -15.02 2.80 2.19
CA VAL A 246 -15.02 1.34 2.36
C VAL A 246 -13.58 0.86 2.40
N VAL A 247 -13.23 0.16 3.47
CA VAL A 247 -11.88 -0.37 3.71
C VAL A 247 -11.94 -1.90 3.74
N ASN A 248 -11.13 -2.56 2.92
CA ASN A 248 -10.93 -4.01 3.02
C ASN A 248 -9.79 -4.31 4.00
N ARG A 249 -10.11 -5.03 5.07
CA ARG A 249 -9.18 -5.46 6.12
C ARG A 249 -8.85 -6.94 5.98
N LEU A 250 -7.61 -7.23 5.64
CA LEU A 250 -7.14 -8.58 5.30
C LEU A 250 -5.67 -8.80 5.63
N LEU A 251 -5.27 -10.06 5.76
CA LEU A 251 -3.88 -10.42 5.99
C LEU A 251 -3.01 -10.15 4.75
N LEU A 252 -1.74 -9.84 4.97
CA LEU A 252 -0.77 -9.53 3.91
C LEU A 252 -0.76 -10.54 2.76
N GLU A 253 -0.76 -11.85 3.03
CA GLU A 253 -0.73 -12.84 1.95
C GLU A 253 -2.05 -12.85 1.16
N SER A 254 -3.20 -12.60 1.81
CA SER A 254 -4.48 -12.44 1.12
C SER A 254 -4.52 -11.18 0.26
N TYR A 255 -3.91 -10.09 0.73
CA TYR A 255 -3.74 -8.86 -0.05
C TYR A 255 -2.96 -9.12 -1.34
N LEU A 256 -1.85 -9.87 -1.25
CA LEU A 256 -1.03 -10.19 -2.42
C LEU A 256 -1.78 -11.01 -3.48
N ARG A 257 -2.75 -11.83 -3.08
CA ARG A 257 -3.60 -12.58 -4.04
C ARG A 257 -4.47 -11.66 -4.89
N GLY A 258 -4.79 -10.46 -4.39
CA GLY A 258 -5.47 -9.42 -5.16
C GLY A 258 -4.52 -8.52 -5.94
N VAL A 259 -3.28 -8.33 -5.47
CA VAL A 259 -2.29 -7.45 -6.13
C VAL A 259 -1.57 -8.13 -7.28
N VAL A 260 -0.93 -9.28 -7.04
CA VAL A 260 -0.05 -9.92 -8.04
C VAL A 260 -0.75 -10.17 -9.39
N PRO A 261 -1.95 -10.77 -9.45
CA PRO A 261 -2.65 -10.95 -10.72
C PRO A 261 -3.24 -9.67 -11.31
N SER A 262 -3.32 -8.58 -10.53
CA SER A 262 -3.76 -7.27 -11.03
C SER A 262 -2.63 -6.49 -11.68
N GLU A 263 -1.40 -6.69 -11.21
CA GLU A 263 -0.19 -6.01 -11.68
C GLU A 263 0.56 -6.80 -12.77
N MET A 264 0.48 -8.13 -12.72
CA MET A 264 1.21 -9.01 -13.64
C MET A 264 0.30 -10.13 -14.16
N PRO A 265 0.21 -10.36 -15.49
CA PRO A 265 -0.60 -11.43 -16.04
C PRO A 265 -0.17 -12.80 -15.52
N ALA A 266 -1.13 -13.64 -15.14
CA ALA A 266 -0.86 -14.98 -14.59
C ALA A 266 -0.16 -15.94 -15.58
N SER A 267 -0.14 -15.60 -16.88
CA SER A 267 0.58 -16.34 -17.93
C SER A 267 2.09 -16.07 -17.95
N PHE A 268 2.58 -15.09 -17.19
CA PHE A 268 4.00 -14.75 -17.15
C PHE A 268 4.83 -15.88 -16.54
N PRO A 269 6.15 -15.94 -16.85
CA PRO A 269 7.04 -16.95 -16.28
C PRO A 269 6.95 -17.00 -14.75
N HIS A 270 6.96 -18.20 -14.19
CA HIS A 270 6.73 -18.40 -12.76
C HIS A 270 7.74 -17.65 -11.86
N GLU A 271 9.00 -17.55 -12.27
CA GLU A 271 10.02 -16.79 -11.53
C GLU A 271 9.76 -15.27 -11.59
N ALA A 272 9.16 -14.75 -12.67
CA ALA A 272 8.72 -13.36 -12.72
C ALA A 272 7.56 -13.10 -11.75
N LEU A 273 6.59 -14.02 -11.69
CA LEU A 273 5.50 -13.96 -10.70
C LEU A 273 6.02 -14.01 -9.25
N LYS A 274 7.05 -14.82 -8.97
CA LYS A 274 7.72 -14.85 -7.67
C LYS A 274 8.40 -13.52 -7.34
N ALA A 275 9.13 -12.95 -8.30
CA ALA A 275 9.76 -11.64 -8.13
C ALA A 275 8.69 -10.57 -7.83
N GLN A 276 7.60 -10.54 -8.59
CA GLN A 276 6.48 -9.62 -8.34
C GLN A 276 5.87 -9.81 -6.95
N ALA A 277 5.66 -11.05 -6.51
CA ALA A 277 5.13 -11.34 -5.18
C ALA A 277 6.04 -10.82 -4.06
N VAL A 278 7.36 -10.97 -4.18
CA VAL A 278 8.33 -10.43 -3.21
C VAL A 278 8.34 -8.89 -3.24
N THR A 279 8.36 -8.30 -4.42
CA THR A 279 8.32 -6.84 -4.63
C THR A 279 7.07 -6.23 -4.02
N ALA A 280 5.87 -6.74 -4.36
CA ALA A 280 4.61 -6.27 -3.83
C ALA A 280 4.51 -6.40 -2.31
N ARG A 281 5.05 -7.49 -1.74
CA ARG A 281 5.07 -7.69 -0.29
C ARG A 281 5.90 -6.65 0.45
N VAL A 282 7.06 -6.32 -0.11
CA VAL A 282 7.97 -5.31 0.44
C VAL A 282 7.35 -3.92 0.30
N GLU A 283 6.77 -3.61 -0.87
CA GLU A 283 6.15 -2.32 -1.13
C GLU A 283 5.01 -2.05 -0.14
N ALA A 284 4.08 -3.00 0.02
CA ALA A 284 2.97 -2.90 0.96
C ALA A 284 3.43 -2.57 2.39
N ILE A 285 4.44 -3.28 2.90
CA ILE A 285 4.92 -3.09 4.28
C ILE A 285 5.78 -1.82 4.42
N SER A 286 6.63 -1.51 3.44
CA SER A 286 7.54 -0.36 3.49
C SER A 286 6.82 0.98 3.45
N LYS A 287 5.59 1.01 2.91
CA LYS A 287 4.75 2.20 2.78
C LYS A 287 3.76 2.40 3.92
N LEU A 288 3.59 1.44 4.83
CA LEU A 288 2.71 1.57 5.99
C LEU A 288 3.03 2.85 6.78
N GLY A 289 2.02 3.69 6.96
CA GLY A 289 2.12 4.95 7.68
C GLY A 289 2.80 6.10 6.96
N ARG A 290 3.30 5.88 5.74
CA ARG A 290 3.84 6.92 4.86
C ARG A 290 2.80 7.31 3.82
N ARG A 291 2.13 6.32 3.23
CA ARG A 291 0.97 6.52 2.36
C ARG A 291 -0.26 6.79 3.22
N HIS A 292 -1.15 7.61 2.69
CA HIS A 292 -2.45 7.95 3.29
C HIS A 292 -2.36 8.33 4.79
N PRO A 293 -1.44 9.24 5.18
CA PRO A 293 -1.34 9.65 6.57
C PRO A 293 -2.65 10.31 6.99
N PHE A 294 -3.16 9.94 8.16
CA PHE A 294 -4.41 10.46 8.74
C PHE A 294 -5.71 9.98 8.07
N GLU A 295 -5.63 9.04 7.13
CA GLU A 295 -6.78 8.37 6.53
C GLU A 295 -7.14 7.08 7.28
N PRO A 296 -8.35 6.51 7.10
CA PRO A 296 -8.79 5.34 7.85
C PRO A 296 -8.15 4.01 7.39
N PHE A 297 -7.33 4.02 6.33
CA PHE A 297 -6.70 2.87 5.72
C PHE A 297 -5.18 3.08 5.55
N ASP A 298 -4.47 2.01 5.17
CA ASP A 298 -3.01 1.99 5.08
C ASP A 298 -2.51 2.11 3.62
N LEU A 299 -3.26 1.57 2.66
CA LEU A 299 -2.99 1.56 1.22
C LEU A 299 -4.29 1.82 0.43
N CYS A 300 -4.23 2.33 -0.79
CA CYS A 300 -5.39 2.37 -1.70
C CYS A 300 -5.31 1.26 -2.76
N ASP A 301 -6.42 1.02 -3.47
CA ASP A 301 -6.53 -0.02 -4.51
C ASP A 301 -6.19 0.44 -5.94
N ASP A 302 -5.67 1.67 -6.08
CA ASP A 302 -5.27 2.27 -7.34
C ASP A 302 -3.73 2.34 -7.51
N VAL A 303 -3.28 2.74 -8.70
CA VAL A 303 -1.87 2.85 -9.11
C VAL A 303 -1.02 3.75 -8.22
N HIS A 304 -1.65 4.61 -7.41
CA HIS A 304 -0.96 5.42 -6.41
C HIS A 304 -0.25 4.55 -5.35
N CYS A 305 -0.86 3.41 -4.98
CA CYS A 305 -0.24 2.40 -4.13
C CYS A 305 0.12 1.17 -4.97
N GLN A 306 -0.84 0.27 -5.16
CA GLN A 306 -0.73 -0.92 -6.00
C GLN A 306 -2.14 -1.31 -6.43
N VAL A 307 -2.30 -1.77 -7.68
CA VAL A 307 -3.61 -2.17 -8.18
C VAL A 307 -4.09 -3.39 -7.39
N PHE A 308 -5.23 -3.26 -6.70
CA PHE A 308 -5.79 -4.32 -5.85
C PHE A 308 -7.24 -4.62 -6.26
N SER A 309 -7.52 -5.83 -6.72
CA SER A 309 -8.86 -6.22 -7.23
C SER A 309 -9.64 -7.13 -6.28
N GLY A 310 -9.23 -7.24 -5.02
CA GLY A 310 -9.81 -8.17 -4.05
C GLY A 310 -9.60 -9.63 -4.48
N ILE A 311 -10.68 -10.40 -4.53
CA ILE A 311 -10.70 -11.79 -5.02
C ILE A 311 -11.28 -11.90 -6.43
N SER A 312 -11.47 -10.78 -7.12
CA SER A 312 -12.06 -10.75 -8.47
C SER A 312 -11.16 -11.40 -9.54
N LYS A 313 -9.83 -11.32 -9.38
CA LYS A 313 -8.83 -11.79 -10.35
C LYS A 313 -7.92 -12.92 -9.82
N LEU A 314 -8.41 -13.75 -8.90
CA LEU A 314 -7.62 -14.87 -8.37
C LEU A 314 -7.14 -15.80 -9.50
N ALA A 315 -5.89 -16.25 -9.43
CA ALA A 315 -5.30 -17.19 -10.38
C ALA A 315 -4.38 -18.19 -9.66
N ALA A 316 -4.41 -19.46 -10.07
CA ALA A 316 -3.65 -20.53 -9.39
C ALA A 316 -2.13 -20.33 -9.53
N GLU A 317 -1.65 -19.86 -10.67
CA GLU A 317 -0.24 -19.62 -10.98
C GLU A 317 0.35 -18.52 -10.09
N THR A 318 -0.39 -17.43 -9.88
CA THR A 318 0.02 -16.35 -8.98
C THR A 318 -0.08 -16.77 -7.53
N ASP A 319 -1.12 -17.51 -7.13
CA ASP A 319 -1.26 -18.10 -5.78
C ASP A 319 -0.07 -19.01 -5.45
N ARG A 320 0.37 -19.86 -6.39
CA ARG A 320 1.57 -20.70 -6.21
C ARG A 320 2.84 -19.87 -6.03
N ALA A 321 3.00 -18.79 -6.80
CA ALA A 321 4.17 -17.90 -6.68
C ALA A 321 4.18 -17.18 -5.32
N ILE A 322 3.04 -16.64 -4.88
CA ILE A 322 2.86 -16.00 -3.57
C ILE A 322 3.19 -17.00 -2.45
N GLN A 323 2.62 -18.20 -2.50
CA GLN A 323 2.86 -19.23 -1.48
C GLN A 323 4.33 -19.65 -1.42
N SER A 324 4.99 -19.84 -2.55
CA SER A 324 6.40 -20.25 -2.62
C SER A 324 7.37 -19.17 -2.13
N THR A 325 6.95 -17.90 -2.11
CA THR A 325 7.74 -16.75 -1.66
C THR A 325 7.27 -16.18 -0.32
N ARG A 326 6.33 -16.86 0.35
CA ARG A 326 5.75 -16.41 1.62
C ARG A 326 6.84 -16.05 2.62
N GLY A 327 6.75 -14.85 3.19
CA GLY A 327 7.71 -14.36 4.19
C GLY A 327 9.10 -13.97 3.63
N THR A 328 9.27 -13.93 2.31
CA THR A 328 10.49 -13.41 1.67
C THR A 328 10.37 -11.92 1.43
N PHE A 329 11.37 -11.17 1.87
CA PHE A 329 11.44 -9.71 1.76
C PHE A 329 12.81 -9.27 1.22
N MET A 330 12.82 -8.17 0.49
CA MET A 330 14.04 -7.46 0.11
C MET A 330 14.46 -6.51 1.23
N VAL A 331 15.73 -6.61 1.63
CA VAL A 331 16.30 -5.86 2.75
C VAL A 331 17.61 -5.22 2.31
N TYR A 332 17.77 -3.93 2.60
CA TYR A 332 19.00 -3.20 2.42
C TYR A 332 19.40 -2.52 3.73
N ARG A 333 20.65 -2.70 4.17
CA ARG A 333 21.18 -2.15 5.44
C ARG A 333 20.24 -2.38 6.64
N ASN A 334 19.76 -3.62 6.80
CA ASN A 334 18.85 -4.04 7.87
C ASN A 334 17.49 -3.31 7.91
N GLN A 335 17.05 -2.75 6.79
CA GLN A 335 15.72 -2.17 6.63
C GLN A 335 15.06 -2.74 5.38
N LEU A 336 13.72 -2.85 5.36
CA LEU A 336 13.01 -3.15 4.12
C LEU A 336 13.39 -2.14 3.04
N SER A 337 13.73 -2.64 1.85
CA SER A 337 13.98 -1.78 0.71
C SER A 337 12.69 -1.13 0.22
N GLU A 338 12.78 -0.06 -0.56
CA GLU A 338 11.67 0.37 -1.41
C GLU A 338 11.70 -0.46 -2.70
N ALA A 339 10.53 -0.75 -3.25
CA ALA A 339 10.38 -1.76 -4.29
C ALA A 339 9.47 -1.25 -5.41
N PHE A 340 9.88 -0.14 -6.05
CA PHE A 340 9.17 0.40 -7.20
C PHE A 340 9.27 -0.56 -8.39
N TYR A 341 8.16 -0.70 -9.12
CA TYR A 341 8.07 -1.47 -10.35
C TYR A 341 7.23 -0.71 -11.37
N ALA A 342 7.38 -1.07 -12.65
CA ALA A 342 6.67 -0.47 -13.77
C ALA A 342 6.38 -1.55 -14.83
N GLY A 343 5.38 -1.32 -15.68
CA GLY A 343 5.00 -2.27 -16.73
C GLY A 343 6.07 -2.45 -17.82
N VAL A 344 6.66 -1.35 -18.31
CA VAL A 344 7.72 -1.36 -19.33
C VAL A 344 8.70 -0.22 -19.02
N CYS A 345 10.01 -0.48 -19.09
CA CYS A 345 11.04 0.51 -18.77
C CYS A 345 11.65 1.23 -20.00
N GLY A 346 11.27 0.85 -21.23
CA GLY A 346 11.88 1.41 -22.44
C GLY A 346 13.34 0.98 -22.68
N GLY A 347 13.77 -0.13 -22.07
CA GLY A 347 15.10 -0.73 -22.25
C GLY A 347 16.17 -0.31 -21.23
N HIS A 348 15.85 0.63 -20.33
CA HIS A 348 16.71 1.02 -19.20
C HIS A 348 15.86 1.55 -18.05
N THR A 349 16.09 1.08 -16.83
CA THR A 349 15.36 1.60 -15.65
C THR A 349 15.88 2.98 -15.22
N GLU A 350 15.11 3.75 -14.47
CA GLU A 350 15.50 5.11 -14.09
C GLU A 350 16.07 5.18 -12.65
N ASN A 351 16.89 6.20 -12.40
CA ASN A 351 17.30 6.61 -11.07
C ASN A 351 16.11 7.17 -10.27
N ASN A 352 15.86 6.65 -9.07
CA ASN A 352 14.76 7.12 -8.20
C ASN A 352 14.70 8.64 -7.96
N ASP A 353 15.84 9.33 -7.88
CA ASP A 353 15.95 10.77 -7.65
C ASP A 353 15.73 11.61 -8.92
N ASN A 354 15.69 10.98 -10.10
CA ASN A 354 15.21 11.61 -11.33
C ASN A 354 13.67 11.57 -11.43
N VAL A 355 13.01 10.61 -10.77
CA VAL A 355 11.55 10.39 -10.86
C VAL A 355 10.81 10.98 -9.67
N TRP A 356 11.33 10.76 -8.46
CA TRP A 356 10.68 11.14 -7.22
C TRP A 356 11.55 12.10 -6.42
N ASN A 357 10.89 12.90 -5.58
CA ASN A 357 11.56 13.74 -4.59
C ASN A 357 12.18 12.91 -3.46
N MET A 358 13.26 12.20 -3.76
CA MET A 358 13.95 11.29 -2.86
C MET A 358 15.46 11.38 -3.09
N ASN A 359 16.24 11.14 -2.04
CA ASN A 359 17.69 11.01 -2.20
C ASN A 359 18.06 9.81 -3.07
N ALA A 360 19.18 9.91 -3.78
CA ALA A 360 19.77 8.80 -4.52
C ALA A 360 19.89 7.56 -3.62
N THR A 361 19.18 6.50 -3.98
CA THR A 361 19.15 5.25 -3.22
C THR A 361 20.03 4.22 -3.91
N PRO A 362 21.03 3.62 -3.23
CA PRO A 362 22.04 2.78 -3.90
C PRO A 362 21.48 1.61 -4.70
N TYR A 363 20.38 0.99 -4.26
CA TYR A 363 19.75 -0.14 -4.95
C TYR A 363 18.64 0.27 -5.94
N LEU A 364 18.35 1.57 -6.08
CA LEU A 364 17.37 2.10 -7.05
C LEU A 364 18.10 2.97 -8.09
N ARG A 365 19.12 2.40 -8.73
CA ARG A 365 19.88 3.02 -9.81
C ARG A 365 19.47 2.42 -11.13
N GLY A 366 19.42 3.27 -12.15
CA GLY A 366 19.06 2.84 -13.49
C GLY A 366 20.03 1.77 -14.00
N VAL A 367 19.48 0.70 -14.57
CA VAL A 367 20.21 -0.41 -15.18
C VAL A 367 19.59 -0.77 -16.52
N LEU A 368 20.40 -1.32 -17.43
CA LEU A 368 19.92 -1.85 -18.70
C LEU A 368 19.00 -3.05 -18.48
N ASP A 369 17.83 -3.05 -19.12
CA ASP A 369 16.86 -4.15 -19.10
C ASP A 369 17.21 -5.19 -20.18
N LYS A 370 18.46 -5.68 -20.13
CA LYS A 370 18.98 -6.77 -20.97
C LYS A 370 20.26 -7.34 -20.39
N HIS A 371 20.52 -8.62 -20.70
CA HIS A 371 21.75 -9.31 -20.33
C HIS A 371 23.00 -8.92 -21.16
N ALA A 372 22.94 -7.91 -22.05
CA ALA A 372 24.01 -7.62 -23.01
C ALA A 372 24.56 -6.18 -22.95
N THR A 373 25.88 -6.05 -23.08
CA THR A 373 26.67 -4.80 -23.02
C THR A 373 26.57 -3.89 -24.26
N ARG A 374 25.71 -4.19 -25.25
CA ARG A 374 25.57 -3.35 -26.47
C ARG A 374 24.11 -3.23 -26.93
N PHE A 375 23.71 -2.02 -27.35
CA PHE A 375 22.46 -1.75 -28.07
C PHE A 375 22.62 -2.15 -29.54
N ARG A 376 21.70 -2.97 -30.05
CA ARG A 376 21.56 -3.28 -31.48
C ARG A 376 20.10 -3.26 -31.94
N SER A 377 19.22 -2.60 -31.20
CA SER A 377 17.83 -2.34 -31.59
C SER A 377 17.52 -0.87 -31.34
N THR A 378 16.74 -0.28 -32.24
CA THR A 378 16.29 1.11 -32.14
C THR A 378 14.88 1.14 -31.56
N LEU A 379 14.40 2.32 -31.14
CA LEU A 379 13.03 2.51 -30.63
C LEU A 379 11.92 2.07 -31.61
N ALA A 380 12.26 1.80 -32.89
CA ALA A 380 11.33 1.26 -33.87
C ALA A 380 10.89 -0.19 -33.61
N ASP A 381 11.60 -0.93 -32.76
CA ASP A 381 11.33 -2.35 -32.49
C ASP A 381 10.32 -2.59 -31.35
N GLU A 382 9.87 -1.55 -30.63
CA GLU A 382 8.93 -1.68 -29.48
C GLU A 382 7.53 -2.17 -29.87
N THR A 383 7.13 -2.02 -31.14
CA THR A 383 5.81 -2.47 -31.64
C THR A 383 5.73 -3.96 -31.96
N LYS A 384 6.83 -4.71 -31.78
CA LYS A 384 6.96 -6.13 -32.16
C LYS A 384 7.16 -7.08 -30.98
N LEU A 385 7.05 -6.59 -29.75
CA LEU A 385 7.19 -7.39 -28.52
C LEU A 385 5.82 -7.68 -27.88
#